data_AF-A0A7R9P0A0-F1
#
_entry.id   AF-A0A7R9P0A0-F1
#
_cell.length_a   1.000
_cell.length_b   1.000
_cell.length_c   1.000
_cell.angle_alpha   90.00
_cell.angle_beta   90.00
_cell.angle_gamma   90.00
#
_symmetry.space_group_name_H-M   'P 1'
#
loop_
_entity.id
_entity.type
_entity.pdbx_description
1 polymer ?
#
loop_
_entity_poly.entity_id
_entity_poly.type
_entity_poly.pdbx_seq_one_letter_code
_entity_poly.pdbx_strand_id
1 'polypeptide(L)'
;MWRDQLSRKGIAVMAGLCFTGSIQNTQLGVQSVQGALFILVSENTFCPMYSVLATFPQEMPLFLREYRNGLYSTHIYYISKMIAMFPGLIVEPLVFVILTYWLAGLRYTLQAFLFTAFITIMTMNVSTACGCFFSSAFESVALAMACLVPFDYVLMITSGMFVNISQLNARWDSKIPLHCFLLACLNDPDIPCLVDGDDVLQKYSFKSSNFWLDILAIQPKSSLDLLGFFVGITSLSASQAWPPYAPSFDPWTHQLIHEDDS
;
A
#
# COMPACT_ATOMS: atom_id res chain seq x y z
N MET A 1 16.82 -1.86 9.67
CA MET A 1 16.86 -0.70 8.76
C MET A 1 17.81 -0.89 7.56
N TRP A 2 19.14 -0.91 7.70
CA TRP A 2 20.04 -1.07 6.52
C TRP A 2 19.94 -2.44 5.84
N ARG A 3 19.75 -3.52 6.60
CA ARG A 3 19.55 -4.88 6.03
C ARG A 3 18.23 -5.00 5.26
N ASP A 4 17.17 -4.37 5.75
CA ASP A 4 15.83 -4.41 5.14
C ASP A 4 15.75 -3.55 3.87
N GLN A 5 16.55 -2.49 3.80
CA GLN A 5 16.73 -1.71 2.57
C GLN A 5 17.53 -2.49 1.52
N LEU A 6 18.52 -3.28 1.93
CA LEU A 6 19.32 -4.10 1.03
C LEU A 6 18.51 -5.26 0.44
N SER A 7 17.71 -5.95 1.24
CA SER A 7 16.87 -7.07 0.76
C SER A 7 15.87 -6.62 -0.31
N ARG A 8 15.20 -5.48 -0.11
CA ARG A 8 14.23 -4.93 -1.08
C ARG A 8 14.88 -4.53 -2.40
N LYS A 9 16.06 -3.90 -2.35
CA LYS A 9 16.85 -3.60 -3.56
C LYS A 9 17.30 -4.89 -4.27
N GLY A 10 17.62 -5.94 -3.51
CA GLY A 10 17.93 -7.26 -4.04
C GLY A 10 16.76 -7.88 -4.80
N ILE A 11 15.53 -7.82 -4.25
CA ILE A 11 14.32 -8.31 -4.91
C ILE A 11 14.07 -7.53 -6.21
N ALA A 12 14.25 -6.21 -6.21
CA ALA A 12 14.12 -5.39 -7.41
C ALA A 12 15.09 -5.81 -8.53
N VAL A 13 16.34 -6.10 -8.18
CA VAL A 13 17.34 -6.58 -9.15
C VAL A 13 17.00 -7.98 -9.65
N MET A 14 16.61 -8.90 -8.77
CA MET A 14 16.19 -10.24 -9.17
C MET A 14 14.98 -10.19 -10.11
N ALA A 15 13.96 -9.41 -9.77
CA ALA A 15 12.79 -9.18 -10.60
C ALA A 15 13.18 -8.62 -11.98
N GLY A 16 14.05 -7.62 -12.03
CA GLY A 16 14.55 -7.06 -13.28
C GLY A 16 15.32 -8.07 -14.14
N LEU A 17 16.21 -8.86 -13.53
CA LEU A 17 17.00 -9.89 -14.21
C LEU A 17 16.13 -11.03 -14.76
N CYS A 18 15.04 -11.38 -14.10
CA CYS A 18 14.12 -12.41 -14.61
C CYS A 18 13.51 -12.06 -15.97
N PHE A 19 13.39 -10.77 -16.30
CA PHE A 19 12.81 -10.29 -17.55
C PHE A 19 13.82 -9.79 -18.58
N THR A 20 15.12 -9.84 -18.28
CA THR A 20 16.16 -9.44 -19.26
C THR A 20 16.12 -10.36 -20.47
N GLY A 21 15.90 -9.80 -21.66
CA GLY A 21 15.92 -10.53 -22.93
C GLY A 21 14.62 -11.25 -23.32
N SER A 22 13.61 -11.28 -22.45
CA SER A 22 12.28 -11.86 -22.75
C SER A 22 11.32 -10.88 -23.44
N ILE A 23 11.60 -9.58 -23.43
CA ILE A 23 10.77 -8.56 -24.09
C ILE A 23 11.12 -8.51 -25.57
N GLN A 24 10.43 -9.33 -26.36
CA GLN A 24 10.46 -9.34 -27.82
C GLN A 24 9.12 -8.87 -28.38
N ASN A 25 9.07 -8.38 -29.62
CA ASN A 25 7.81 -8.03 -30.31
C ASN A 25 7.07 -9.30 -30.81
N THR A 26 6.91 -10.28 -29.92
CA THR A 26 6.21 -11.54 -30.15
C THR A 26 5.11 -11.70 -29.11
N GLN A 27 4.17 -12.59 -29.36
CA GLN A 27 3.07 -12.87 -28.41
C GLN A 27 3.59 -13.31 -27.03
N LEU A 28 4.72 -14.04 -26.99
CA LEU A 28 5.41 -14.42 -25.76
C LEU A 28 6.02 -13.21 -25.03
N GLY A 29 6.46 -12.20 -25.78
CA GLY A 29 6.95 -10.94 -25.22
C GLY A 29 5.85 -10.11 -24.57
N VAL A 30 4.62 -10.13 -25.11
CA VAL A 30 3.46 -9.47 -24.47
C VAL A 30 3.18 -10.06 -23.09
N GLN A 31 3.17 -11.40 -22.98
CA GLN A 31 3.02 -12.09 -21.69
C GLN A 31 4.18 -11.76 -20.72
N SER A 32 5.41 -11.63 -21.24
CA SER A 32 6.58 -11.28 -20.43
C SER A 32 6.51 -9.84 -19.90
N VAL A 33 6.10 -8.88 -20.73
CA VAL A 33 5.89 -7.47 -20.34
C VAL A 33 4.82 -7.37 -19.26
N GLN A 34 3.73 -8.09 -19.44
CA GLN A 34 2.67 -8.20 -18.45
C GLN A 34 3.19 -8.74 -17.11
N GLY A 35 3.97 -9.84 -17.12
CA GLY A 35 4.52 -10.42 -15.90
C GLY A 35 5.44 -9.43 -15.17
N ALA A 36 6.22 -8.66 -15.93
CA ALA A 36 7.07 -7.61 -15.40
C ALA A 36 6.26 -6.46 -14.76
N LEU A 37 5.19 -6.02 -15.42
CA LEU A 37 4.29 -4.98 -14.89
C LEU A 37 3.53 -5.45 -13.64
N PHE A 38 3.10 -6.71 -13.61
CA PHE A 38 2.47 -7.30 -12.44
C PHE A 38 3.42 -7.28 -11.25
N ILE A 39 4.63 -7.84 -11.40
CA ILE A 39 5.63 -7.84 -10.32
C ILE A 39 5.97 -6.41 -9.88
N LEU A 40 6.07 -5.47 -10.82
CA LEU A 40 6.29 -4.06 -10.51
C LEU A 40 5.19 -3.50 -9.59
N VAL A 41 3.92 -3.76 -9.90
CA VAL A 41 2.78 -3.26 -9.12
C VAL A 41 2.63 -4.02 -7.80
N SER A 42 2.73 -5.35 -7.80
CA SER A 42 2.55 -6.20 -6.63
C SER A 42 3.57 -5.90 -5.54
N GLU A 43 4.85 -5.78 -5.90
CA GLU A 43 5.93 -5.50 -4.93
C GLU A 43 5.79 -4.09 -4.33
N ASN A 44 5.43 -3.09 -5.14
CA ASN A 44 5.16 -1.73 -4.66
C ASN A 44 3.81 -1.59 -3.91
N THR A 45 3.05 -2.67 -3.80
CA THR A 45 1.76 -2.70 -3.10
C THR A 45 1.85 -3.49 -1.81
N PHE A 46 2.22 -4.76 -1.88
CA PHE A 46 2.14 -5.63 -0.72
C PHE A 46 3.23 -5.31 0.30
N CYS A 47 4.47 -5.13 -0.13
CA CYS A 47 5.58 -4.84 0.77
C CYS A 47 5.38 -3.59 1.64
N PRO A 48 5.06 -2.40 1.08
CA PRO A 48 4.82 -1.22 1.91
C PRO A 48 3.61 -1.38 2.83
N MET A 49 2.53 -2.02 2.37
CA MET A 49 1.33 -2.29 3.17
C MET A 49 1.65 -3.12 4.41
N TYR A 50 2.35 -4.26 4.23
CA TYR A 50 2.77 -5.12 5.34
C TYR A 50 3.78 -4.46 6.27
N SER A 51 4.72 -3.67 5.72
CA SER A 51 5.72 -2.97 6.52
C SER A 51 5.09 -1.96 7.47
N VAL A 52 4.12 -1.19 6.98
CA VAL A 52 3.41 -0.19 7.78
C VAL A 52 2.52 -0.86 8.82
N LEU A 53 1.80 -1.92 8.42
CA LEU A 53 0.95 -2.72 9.29
C LEU A 53 1.71 -3.33 10.48
N ALA A 54 2.96 -3.74 10.28
CA ALA A 54 3.79 -4.31 11.34
C ALA A 54 4.44 -3.24 12.23
N THR A 55 4.82 -2.10 11.66
CA THR A 55 5.59 -1.06 12.38
C THR A 55 4.68 -0.15 13.20
N PHE A 56 3.50 0.20 12.67
CA PHE A 56 2.61 1.17 13.31
C PHE A 56 2.15 0.75 14.72
N PRO A 57 1.73 -0.50 14.98
CA PRO A 57 1.31 -0.94 16.31
C PRO A 57 2.47 -0.96 17.33
N GLN A 58 3.72 -1.06 16.87
CA GLN A 58 4.89 -0.99 17.74
C GLN A 58 5.16 0.43 18.23
N GLU A 59 4.79 1.45 17.44
CA GLU A 59 4.94 2.86 17.79
C GLU A 59 3.76 3.40 18.61
N MET A 60 2.59 2.74 18.56
CA MET A 60 1.39 3.15 19.28
C MET A 60 1.55 3.27 20.81
N PRO A 61 2.19 2.32 21.54
CA PRO A 61 2.34 2.44 22.99
C PRO A 61 3.14 3.68 23.42
N LEU A 62 4.13 4.08 22.62
CA LEU A 62 4.92 5.29 22.88
C LEU A 62 4.05 6.54 22.70
N PHE A 63 3.30 6.59 21.60
CA PHE A 63 2.35 7.67 21.31
C PHE A 63 1.34 7.86 22.45
N LEU A 64 0.69 6.77 22.89
CA LEU A 64 -0.28 6.78 23.99
C LEU A 64 0.31 7.33 25.30
N ARG A 65 1.55 6.96 25.62
CA ARG A 65 2.24 7.43 26.82
C ARG A 65 2.45 8.95 26.78
N GLU A 66 2.89 9.47 25.64
CA GLU A 66 3.16 10.90 25.47
C GLU A 66 1.86 11.72 25.37
N TYR A 67 0.82 11.16 24.76
CA TYR A 67 -0.52 11.72 24.72
C TYR A 67 -1.14 11.85 26.12
N ARG A 68 -1.03 10.79 26.95
CA ARG A 68 -1.53 10.81 28.35
C ARG A 68 -0.84 11.84 29.23
N ASN A 69 0.44 12.09 28.97
CA ASN A 69 1.20 13.13 29.67
C ASN A 69 0.94 14.54 29.12
N GLY A 70 0.10 14.68 28.08
CA GLY A 70 -0.26 15.97 27.49
C GLY A 70 0.85 16.61 26.66
N LEU A 71 1.87 15.86 26.20
CA LEU A 71 2.99 16.44 25.46
C LEU A 71 2.61 16.90 24.05
N TYR A 72 1.71 16.19 23.36
CA TYR A 72 1.21 16.61 22.04
C TYR A 72 -0.15 15.97 21.71
N SER A 73 -0.97 16.69 20.93
CA SER A 73 -2.28 16.21 20.46
C SER A 73 -2.15 15.19 19.33
N THR A 74 -3.18 14.35 19.17
CA THR A 74 -3.34 13.37 18.10
C THR A 74 -3.15 13.95 16.69
N HIS A 75 -3.62 15.18 16.46
CA HIS A 75 -3.50 15.88 15.18
C HIS A 75 -2.04 16.19 14.81
N ILE A 76 -1.23 16.60 15.81
CA ILE A 76 0.18 16.95 15.61
C ILE A 76 0.98 15.68 15.29
N TYR A 77 0.69 14.59 16.00
CA TYR A 77 1.27 13.27 15.71
C TYR A 77 0.98 12.86 14.26
N TYR A 78 -0.29 12.90 13.85
CA TYR A 78 -0.69 12.53 12.49
C TYR A 78 0.06 13.34 11.42
N ILE A 79 0.08 14.67 11.53
CA ILE A 79 0.75 15.54 10.56
C ILE A 79 2.25 15.27 10.53
N SER A 80 2.89 15.14 11.70
CA SER A 80 4.33 14.87 11.79
C SER A 80 4.69 13.53 11.13
N LYS A 81 3.85 12.50 11.32
CA LYS A 81 4.03 11.18 10.72
C LYS A 81 3.84 11.20 9.21
N MET A 82 2.84 11.91 8.70
CA MET A 82 2.64 12.08 7.26
C MET A 82 3.83 12.79 6.60
N ILE A 83 4.35 13.86 7.20
CA ILE A 83 5.53 14.57 6.69
C ILE A 83 6.77 13.67 6.71
N ALA A 84 6.95 12.88 7.77
CA ALA A 84 8.08 11.96 7.87
C ALA A 84 8.03 10.81 6.84
N MET A 85 6.82 10.33 6.51
CA MET A 85 6.63 9.24 5.54
C MET A 85 6.73 9.70 4.08
N PHE A 86 6.33 10.94 3.78
CA PHE A 86 6.28 11.49 2.43
C PHE A 86 7.56 11.30 1.57
N PRO A 87 8.78 11.58 2.06
CA PRO A 87 9.98 11.35 1.26
C PRO A 87 10.23 9.86 0.96
N GLY A 88 9.92 8.96 1.90
CA GLY A 88 10.03 7.51 1.69
C GLY A 88 9.07 7.00 0.63
N LEU A 89 7.83 7.52 0.62
CA LEU A 89 6.78 7.18 -0.34
C LEU A 89 7.11 7.59 -1.79
N ILE A 90 8.04 8.53 -1.98
CA ILE A 90 8.45 8.99 -3.32
C ILE A 90 9.75 8.32 -3.74
N VAL A 91 10.76 8.28 -2.87
CA VAL A 91 12.10 7.81 -3.22
C VAL A 91 12.13 6.30 -3.41
N GLU A 92 11.45 5.54 -2.56
CA GLU A 92 11.47 4.08 -2.60
C GLU A 92 10.88 3.47 -3.90
N PRO A 93 9.68 3.86 -4.37
CA PRO A 93 9.14 3.32 -5.62
C PRO A 93 9.90 3.83 -6.84
N LEU A 94 10.45 5.07 -6.79
CA LEU A 94 11.30 5.58 -7.88
C LEU A 94 12.55 4.73 -8.10
N VAL A 95 13.25 4.37 -7.02
CA VAL A 95 14.44 3.51 -7.12
C VAL A 95 14.06 2.13 -7.67
N PHE A 96 12.92 1.57 -7.22
CA PHE A 96 12.45 0.28 -7.71
C PHE A 96 12.11 0.30 -9.20
N VAL A 97 11.37 1.33 -9.65
CA VAL A 97 11.01 1.52 -11.07
C VAL A 97 12.25 1.72 -11.91
N ILE A 98 13.21 2.54 -11.48
CA ILE A 98 14.47 2.74 -12.24
C ILE A 98 15.18 1.40 -12.42
N LEU A 99 15.38 0.62 -11.36
CA LEU A 99 16.11 -0.66 -11.47
C LEU A 99 15.38 -1.66 -12.38
N THR A 100 14.09 -1.85 -12.16
CA THR A 100 13.32 -2.87 -12.91
C THR A 100 13.07 -2.46 -14.35
N TYR A 101 12.80 -1.18 -14.63
CA TYR A 101 12.51 -0.69 -15.98
C TYR A 101 13.73 -0.78 -16.91
N TRP A 102 14.91 -0.40 -16.40
CA TRP A 102 16.16 -0.48 -17.16
C TRP A 102 16.63 -1.93 -17.35
N LEU A 103 16.46 -2.79 -16.35
CA LEU A 103 16.85 -4.21 -16.45
C LEU A 103 15.89 -5.00 -17.33
N ALA A 104 14.58 -4.80 -17.20
CA ALA A 104 13.60 -5.50 -18.03
C ALA A 104 13.68 -5.08 -19.51
N GLY A 105 14.16 -3.88 -19.81
CA GLY A 105 14.26 -3.38 -21.19
C GLY A 105 12.92 -2.93 -21.76
N LEU A 106 12.10 -2.26 -20.93
CA LEU A 106 10.83 -1.67 -21.38
C LEU A 106 11.08 -0.52 -22.37
N ARG A 107 10.00 -0.04 -22.99
CA ARG A 107 10.04 0.99 -24.05
C ARG A 107 10.93 2.19 -23.69
N TYR A 108 11.96 2.47 -24.49
CA TYR A 108 12.93 3.54 -24.25
C TYR A 108 12.38 4.98 -24.51
N THR A 109 11.14 5.27 -24.12
CA THR A 109 10.56 6.61 -24.22
C THR A 109 10.41 7.23 -22.83
N LEU A 110 10.92 8.46 -22.67
CA LEU A 110 10.87 9.19 -21.41
C LEU A 110 9.43 9.37 -20.89
N GLN A 111 8.48 9.58 -21.80
CA GLN A 111 7.06 9.69 -21.46
C GLN A 111 6.53 8.41 -20.81
N ALA A 112 6.84 7.23 -21.35
CA ALA A 112 6.37 5.96 -20.79
C ALA A 112 6.98 5.71 -19.40
N PHE A 113 8.28 6.00 -19.24
CA PHE A 113 8.95 5.90 -17.95
C PHE A 113 8.31 6.82 -16.89
N LEU A 114 8.06 8.09 -17.22
CA LEU A 114 7.45 9.04 -16.29
C LEU A 114 6.03 8.61 -15.89
N PHE A 115 5.23 8.11 -16.83
CA PHE A 115 3.90 7.58 -16.51
C PHE A 115 3.96 6.36 -15.60
N THR A 116 4.83 5.39 -15.89
CA THR A 116 5.02 4.22 -15.02
C THR A 116 5.47 4.64 -13.62
N ALA A 117 6.46 5.53 -13.52
CA ALA A 117 6.93 6.04 -12.24
C ALA A 117 5.82 6.76 -11.45
N PHE A 118 5.04 7.62 -12.11
CA PHE A 118 3.94 8.33 -11.48
C PHE A 118 2.86 7.37 -10.95
N ILE A 119 2.47 6.38 -11.76
CA ILE A 119 1.48 5.37 -11.36
C ILE A 119 1.99 4.59 -10.16
N THR A 120 3.23 4.09 -10.19
CA THR A 120 3.80 3.30 -9.08
C THR A 120 3.90 4.11 -7.79
N ILE A 121 4.24 5.41 -7.86
CA ILE A 121 4.21 6.30 -6.68
C ILE A 121 2.78 6.38 -6.12
N MET A 122 1.78 6.60 -6.98
CA MET A 122 0.39 6.67 -6.51
C MET A 122 -0.10 5.36 -5.91
N THR A 123 0.26 4.23 -6.52
CA THR A 123 -0.02 2.90 -6.00
C THR A 123 0.59 2.68 -4.62
N MET A 124 1.86 3.06 -4.41
CA MET A 124 2.53 2.91 -3.12
C MET A 124 1.90 3.81 -2.04
N ASN A 125 1.46 5.02 -2.40
CA ASN A 125 0.73 5.90 -1.48
C ASN A 125 -0.59 5.26 -1.01
N VAL A 126 -1.38 4.70 -1.93
CA VAL A 126 -2.66 4.03 -1.61
C VAL A 126 -2.42 2.80 -0.75
N SER A 127 -1.43 1.98 -1.11
CA SER A 127 -1.05 0.79 -0.33
C SER A 127 -0.65 1.15 1.10
N THR A 128 0.17 2.19 1.27
CA THR A 128 0.62 2.64 2.59
C THR A 128 -0.55 3.17 3.41
N ALA A 129 -1.47 3.92 2.79
CA ALA A 129 -2.69 4.40 3.45
C ALA A 129 -3.60 3.22 3.88
N CYS A 130 -3.73 2.19 3.03
CA CYS A 130 -4.46 0.97 3.36
C CYS A 130 -3.82 0.22 4.54
N GLY A 131 -2.49 0.05 4.53
CA GLY A 131 -1.74 -0.55 5.64
C GLY A 131 -1.93 0.20 6.96
N CYS A 132 -1.87 1.55 6.93
CA CYS A 132 -2.17 2.40 8.07
C CYS A 132 -3.60 2.19 8.60
N PHE A 133 -4.59 2.14 7.70
CA PHE A 133 -5.99 1.93 8.07
C PHE A 133 -6.20 0.59 8.79
N PHE A 134 -5.75 -0.51 8.19
CA PHE A 134 -5.83 -1.84 8.80
C PHE A 134 -5.06 -1.91 10.12
N SER A 135 -3.95 -1.20 10.22
CA SER A 135 -3.17 -1.15 11.45
C SER A 135 -3.87 -0.44 12.61
N SER A 136 -4.76 0.53 12.31
CA SER A 136 -5.57 1.22 13.32
C SER A 136 -6.89 0.51 13.62
N ALA A 137 -7.38 -0.33 12.69
CA ALA A 137 -8.63 -1.05 12.82
C ALA A 137 -8.53 -2.28 13.75
N PHE A 138 -7.33 -2.86 13.89
CA PHE A 138 -7.09 -4.08 14.68
C PHE A 138 -6.09 -3.82 15.80
N GLU A 139 -6.38 -4.34 17.00
CA GLU A 139 -5.49 -4.20 18.17
C GLU A 139 -4.29 -5.15 18.12
N SER A 140 -4.39 -6.25 17.37
CA SER A 140 -3.35 -7.27 17.24
C SER A 140 -2.84 -7.35 15.80
N VAL A 141 -1.52 -7.26 15.63
CA VAL A 141 -0.85 -7.40 14.33
C VAL A 141 -1.16 -8.74 13.68
N ALA A 142 -1.20 -9.82 14.47
CA ALA A 142 -1.48 -11.17 13.96
C ALA A 142 -2.90 -11.29 13.39
N LEU A 143 -3.88 -10.67 14.07
CA LEU A 143 -5.26 -10.64 13.59
C LEU A 143 -5.40 -9.78 12.33
N ALA A 144 -4.74 -8.62 12.31
CA ALA A 144 -4.74 -7.73 11.15
C ALA A 144 -4.17 -8.43 9.91
N MET A 145 -3.04 -9.13 10.05
CA MET A 145 -2.42 -9.91 8.99
C MET A 145 -3.34 -11.05 8.50
N ALA A 146 -4.00 -11.76 9.41
CA ALA A 146 -4.91 -12.85 9.07
C ALA A 146 -6.13 -12.39 8.26
N CYS A 147 -6.62 -11.15 8.48
CA CYS A 147 -7.71 -10.56 7.69
C CYS A 147 -7.22 -9.93 6.38
N LEU A 148 -6.02 -9.34 6.39
CA LEU A 148 -5.48 -8.58 5.27
C LEU A 148 -4.97 -9.50 4.15
N VAL A 149 -4.38 -10.65 4.47
CA VAL A 149 -3.88 -11.60 3.47
C VAL A 149 -4.99 -12.13 2.55
N PRO A 150 -6.15 -12.65 3.04
CA PRO A 150 -7.26 -13.03 2.17
C PRO A 150 -7.82 -11.86 1.35
N PHE A 151 -7.87 -10.66 1.94
CA PHE A 151 -8.31 -9.46 1.23
C PHE A 151 -7.38 -9.14 0.05
N ASP A 152 -6.07 -9.17 0.25
CA ASP A 152 -5.07 -8.98 -0.81
C ASP A 152 -5.19 -10.03 -1.91
N TYR A 153 -5.48 -11.30 -1.57
CA TYR A 153 -5.70 -12.35 -2.56
C TYR A 153 -6.93 -12.09 -3.43
N VAL A 154 -8.02 -11.59 -2.85
CA VAL A 154 -9.22 -11.22 -3.62
C VAL A 154 -8.93 -10.07 -4.58
N LEU A 155 -8.17 -9.05 -4.12
CA LEU A 155 -7.73 -7.95 -4.97
C LEU A 155 -6.83 -8.44 -6.10
N MET A 156 -5.88 -9.34 -5.80
CA MET A 156 -4.97 -9.92 -6.79
C MET A 156 -5.73 -10.70 -7.86
N ILE A 157 -6.72 -11.51 -7.50
CA ILE A 157 -7.54 -12.27 -8.47
C ILE A 157 -8.38 -11.32 -9.34
N THR A 158 -8.89 -10.24 -8.75
CA THR A 158 -9.76 -9.25 -9.41
C THR A 158 -8.97 -8.20 -10.22
N SER A 159 -7.64 -8.23 -10.18
CA SER A 159 -6.76 -7.23 -10.82
C SER A 159 -6.81 -7.15 -12.36
N GLY A 160 -7.58 -8.04 -13.00
CA GLY A 160 -7.69 -8.16 -14.46
C GLY A 160 -6.59 -9.00 -15.09
N MET A 161 -5.62 -9.48 -14.30
CA MET A 161 -4.57 -10.42 -14.71
C MET A 161 -5.10 -11.85 -14.87
N PHE A 162 -5.80 -12.33 -13.85
CA PHE A 162 -6.21 -13.74 -13.73
C PHE A 162 -7.63 -14.00 -14.23
N VAL A 163 -8.52 -13.01 -14.09
CA VAL A 163 -9.93 -13.10 -14.50
C VAL A 163 -10.27 -11.89 -15.36
N ASN A 164 -10.96 -12.13 -16.47
CA ASN A 164 -11.41 -11.06 -17.37
C ASN A 164 -12.63 -10.35 -16.74
N ILE A 165 -12.50 -9.06 -16.47
CA ILE A 165 -13.48 -8.26 -15.72
C ILE A 165 -14.85 -8.23 -16.42
N SER A 166 -14.87 -8.36 -17.75
CA SER A 166 -16.08 -8.42 -18.57
C SER A 166 -16.95 -9.66 -18.32
N GLN A 167 -16.36 -10.75 -17.81
CA GLN A 167 -17.05 -12.00 -17.49
C GLN A 167 -17.59 -12.02 -16.06
N LEU A 168 -17.20 -11.06 -15.23
CA LEU A 168 -17.73 -10.90 -13.88
C LEU A 168 -19.13 -10.27 -13.97
N ASN A 169 -20.14 -11.01 -13.53
CA ASN A 169 -21.52 -10.56 -13.42
C ASN A 169 -21.61 -9.27 -12.59
N ALA A 170 -22.07 -8.19 -13.25
CA ALA A 170 -22.04 -6.78 -12.82
C ALA A 170 -22.85 -6.40 -11.56
N ARG A 171 -23.12 -7.34 -10.63
CA ARG A 171 -23.98 -7.11 -9.46
C ARG A 171 -23.24 -6.96 -8.13
N TRP A 172 -21.97 -7.35 -8.06
CA TRP A 172 -21.15 -7.22 -6.85
C TRP A 172 -19.91 -6.37 -7.16
N ASP A 173 -19.95 -5.14 -6.65
CA ASP A 173 -18.84 -4.17 -6.50
C ASP A 173 -18.39 -3.33 -7.70
N SER A 174 -19.29 -2.45 -8.14
CA SER A 174 -18.96 -1.30 -9.00
C SER A 174 -18.06 -0.22 -8.34
N LYS A 175 -17.46 -0.42 -7.15
CA LYS A 175 -16.75 0.67 -6.42
C LYS A 175 -15.48 0.29 -5.65
N ILE A 176 -14.81 -0.83 -5.94
CA ILE A 176 -13.48 -1.09 -5.37
C ILE A 176 -12.47 -1.33 -6.50
N PRO A 177 -11.78 -0.30 -7.00
CA PRO A 177 -10.58 -0.49 -7.79
C PRO A 177 -9.38 -0.32 -6.85
N LEU A 178 -9.12 -1.32 -6.00
CA LEU A 178 -7.76 -1.48 -5.50
C LEU A 178 -7.08 -2.46 -6.45
N HIS A 179 -6.19 -1.91 -7.28
CA HIS A 179 -5.26 -2.60 -8.17
C HIS A 179 -5.86 -3.21 -9.43
N CYS A 180 -6.32 -2.36 -10.35
CA CYS A 180 -6.45 -2.73 -11.76
C CYS A 180 -5.11 -2.49 -12.48
N PHE A 181 -4.31 -3.54 -12.74
CA PHE A 181 -3.29 -3.52 -13.80
C PHE A 181 -3.03 -4.92 -14.39
N LEU A 182 -3.59 -5.10 -15.60
CA LEU A 182 -3.17 -5.72 -16.87
C LEU A 182 -2.40 -7.06 -16.98
N LEU A 183 -3.18 -8.05 -17.48
CA LEU A 183 -2.97 -9.07 -18.53
C LEU A 183 -2.71 -10.53 -18.06
N ALA A 184 -3.23 -11.52 -18.82
CA ALA A 184 -2.70 -12.89 -19.05
C ALA A 184 -3.50 -13.57 -20.17
N CYS A 185 -2.81 -14.26 -21.08
CA CYS A 185 -3.42 -15.25 -21.96
C CYS A 185 -2.54 -16.50 -22.00
N LEU A 186 -3.15 -17.64 -21.67
CA LEU A 186 -2.64 -18.96 -21.95
C LEU A 186 -2.88 -19.31 -23.43
N ASN A 187 -1.95 -20.07 -24.00
CA ASN A 187 -1.99 -20.60 -25.35
C ASN A 187 -3.29 -21.39 -25.59
N ASP A 188 -4.13 -20.88 -26.48
CA ASP A 188 -5.23 -21.62 -27.11
C ASP A 188 -5.14 -21.36 -28.63
N PRO A 189 -5.19 -22.40 -29.49
CA PRO A 189 -4.89 -22.28 -30.92
C PRO A 189 -5.98 -21.59 -31.76
N ASP A 190 -7.08 -21.15 -31.17
CA ASP A 190 -8.24 -20.58 -31.88
C ASP A 190 -8.39 -19.04 -31.79
N ILE A 191 -7.39 -18.32 -31.26
CA ILE A 191 -7.45 -16.85 -31.10
C ILE A 191 -6.53 -16.15 -32.13
N PRO A 192 -7.03 -15.23 -32.98
CA PRO A 192 -6.23 -14.56 -33.99
C PRO A 192 -5.08 -13.74 -33.38
N CYS A 193 -3.94 -13.72 -34.07
CA CYS A 193 -2.74 -13.00 -33.66
C CYS A 193 -3.05 -11.49 -33.55
N LEU A 194 -2.81 -10.92 -32.37
CA LEU A 194 -2.94 -9.47 -32.18
C LEU A 194 -1.75 -8.78 -32.85
N VAL A 195 -2.04 -7.82 -33.73
CA VAL A 195 -1.03 -7.12 -34.53
C VAL A 195 -0.67 -5.77 -33.90
N ASP A 196 -1.60 -5.16 -33.15
CA ASP A 196 -1.43 -3.83 -32.58
C ASP A 196 -1.64 -3.77 -31.05
N GLY A 197 -1.04 -2.77 -30.40
CA GLY A 197 -1.16 -2.55 -28.96
C GLY A 197 -2.57 -2.17 -28.52
N ASP A 198 -3.33 -1.52 -29.38
CA ASP A 198 -4.73 -1.14 -29.10
C ASP A 198 -5.66 -2.36 -29.08
N ASP A 199 -5.37 -3.39 -29.88
CA ASP A 199 -6.10 -4.67 -29.84
C ASP A 199 -5.85 -5.39 -28.52
N VAL A 200 -4.63 -5.28 -27.98
CA VAL A 200 -4.28 -5.82 -26.65
C VAL A 200 -5.07 -5.10 -25.57
N LEU A 201 -5.23 -3.78 -25.66
CA LEU A 201 -6.03 -3.02 -24.70
C LEU A 201 -7.52 -3.38 -24.77
N GLN A 202 -8.08 -3.51 -25.97
CA GLN A 202 -9.50 -3.87 -26.17
C GLN A 202 -9.83 -5.28 -25.67
N LYS A 203 -8.94 -6.25 -25.85
CA LYS A 203 -9.12 -7.63 -25.35
C LYS A 203 -9.32 -7.71 -23.83
N TYR A 204 -8.80 -6.74 -23.08
CA TYR A 204 -8.92 -6.69 -21.62
C TYR A 204 -9.86 -5.59 -21.14
N SER A 205 -10.73 -5.10 -22.04
CA SER A 205 -11.75 -4.09 -21.75
C SER A 205 -11.18 -2.74 -21.31
N PHE A 206 -9.91 -2.43 -21.63
CA PHE A 206 -9.33 -1.12 -21.36
C PHE A 206 -9.59 -0.18 -22.53
N LYS A 207 -10.15 1.00 -22.23
CA LYS A 207 -10.30 2.09 -23.18
C LYS A 207 -9.23 3.14 -22.95
N SER A 208 -8.41 3.40 -23.97
CA SER A 208 -7.38 4.46 -23.93
C SER A 208 -7.96 5.85 -23.57
N SER A 209 -9.23 6.11 -23.90
CA SER A 209 -9.94 7.36 -23.55
C SER A 209 -10.15 7.58 -22.04
N ASN A 210 -10.16 6.52 -21.23
CA ASN A 210 -10.49 6.59 -19.80
C ASN A 210 -9.25 6.60 -18.90
N PHE A 211 -8.04 6.60 -19.46
CA PHE A 211 -6.79 6.54 -18.71
C PHE A 211 -6.70 7.61 -17.60
N TRP A 212 -7.10 8.85 -17.90
CA TRP A 212 -7.11 9.93 -16.91
C TRP A 212 -8.17 9.75 -15.84
N LEU A 213 -9.33 9.18 -16.17
CA LEU A 213 -10.38 8.88 -15.19
C LEU A 213 -9.92 7.79 -14.23
N ASP A 214 -9.21 6.77 -14.72
CA ASP A 214 -8.67 5.70 -13.88
C ASP A 214 -7.60 6.23 -12.92
N ILE A 215 -6.71 7.10 -13.38
CA ILE A 215 -5.71 7.77 -12.52
C ILE A 215 -6.39 8.66 -11.47
N LEU A 216 -7.39 9.43 -11.87
CA LEU A 216 -8.11 10.32 -10.95
C LEU A 216 -8.94 9.55 -9.92
N ALA A 217 -9.43 8.36 -10.25
CA ALA A 217 -10.17 7.50 -9.32
C ALA A 217 -9.33 6.98 -8.15
N ILE A 218 -7.99 6.95 -8.30
CA ILE A 218 -7.06 6.50 -7.26
C ILE A 218 -6.94 7.53 -6.11
N GLN A 219 -7.04 8.83 -6.42
CA GLN A 219 -6.83 9.91 -5.44
C GLN A 219 -7.88 9.95 -4.31
N PRO A 220 -9.20 9.86 -4.59
CA PRO A 220 -10.22 9.79 -3.55
C PRO A 220 -10.03 8.59 -2.62
N LYS A 221 -9.55 7.45 -3.13
CA LYS A 221 -9.36 6.24 -2.33
C LYS A 221 -8.22 6.40 -1.32
N SER A 222 -7.08 6.92 -1.76
CA SER A 222 -5.97 7.26 -0.85
C SER A 222 -6.41 8.26 0.23
N SER A 223 -7.25 9.23 -0.14
CA SER A 223 -7.76 10.24 0.79
C SER A 223 -8.71 9.63 1.82
N LEU A 224 -9.58 8.71 1.41
CA LEU A 224 -10.49 7.98 2.30
C LEU A 224 -9.72 7.12 3.32
N ASP A 225 -8.69 6.42 2.87
CA ASP A 225 -7.90 5.53 3.72
C ASP A 225 -7.10 6.34 4.77
N LEU A 226 -6.59 7.51 4.38
CA LEU A 226 -5.94 8.47 5.30
C LEU A 226 -6.92 9.07 6.32
N LEU A 227 -8.15 9.38 5.90
CA LEU A 227 -9.20 9.83 6.83
C LEU A 227 -9.59 8.72 7.81
N GLY A 228 -9.75 7.48 7.32
CA GLY A 228 -10.04 6.32 8.16
C GLY A 228 -8.94 6.09 9.19
N PHE A 229 -7.68 6.22 8.78
CA PHE A 229 -6.54 6.15 9.68
C PHE A 229 -6.55 7.26 10.75
N PHE A 230 -6.84 8.51 10.37
CA PHE A 230 -6.98 9.61 11.33
C PHE A 230 -8.08 9.33 12.36
N VAL A 231 -9.26 8.88 11.90
CA VAL A 231 -10.37 8.50 12.77
C VAL A 231 -9.95 7.37 13.71
N GLY A 232 -9.26 6.34 13.21
CA GLY A 232 -8.76 5.23 14.00
C GLY A 232 -7.81 5.65 15.12
N ILE A 233 -6.86 6.56 14.85
CA ILE A 233 -5.98 7.07 15.91
C ILE A 233 -6.77 7.89 16.93
N THR A 234 -7.71 8.73 16.48
CA THR A 234 -8.51 9.54 17.41
C THR A 234 -9.38 8.67 18.32
N SER A 235 -9.98 7.59 17.81
CA SER A 235 -10.78 6.67 18.62
C SER A 235 -9.93 5.89 19.62
N LEU A 236 -8.75 5.43 19.22
CA LEU A 236 -7.76 4.78 20.10
C LEU A 236 -7.29 5.74 21.21
N SER A 237 -6.97 6.99 20.85
CA SER A 237 -6.55 8.00 21.82
C SER A 237 -7.69 8.35 22.79
N ALA A 238 -8.95 8.37 22.33
CA ALA A 238 -10.12 8.68 23.15
C ALA A 238 -10.50 7.54 24.11
N SER A 239 -10.40 6.28 23.66
CA SER A 239 -10.72 5.11 24.51
C SER A 239 -9.76 4.96 25.70
N GLN A 240 -8.53 5.46 25.56
CA GLN A 240 -7.50 5.42 26.61
C GLN A 240 -7.32 6.76 27.34
N ALA A 241 -8.09 7.79 26.99
CA ALA A 241 -8.02 9.14 27.56
C ALA A 241 -8.78 9.35 28.87
N TRP A 242 -9.60 8.41 29.37
CA TRP A 242 -10.34 8.62 30.62
C TRP A 242 -10.39 7.39 31.57
N PRO A 243 -10.40 7.62 32.91
CA PRO A 243 -10.48 8.92 33.57
C PRO A 243 -9.12 9.48 34.07
N PRO A 244 -8.97 10.81 34.05
CA PRO A 244 -7.94 11.55 34.77
C PRO A 244 -8.27 11.53 36.26
N TYR A 245 -7.23 11.47 37.10
CA TYR A 245 -7.32 11.47 38.56
C TYR A 245 -8.15 10.32 39.16
N ALA A 246 -7.56 9.12 39.21
CA ALA A 246 -7.59 8.43 40.50
C ALA A 246 -6.49 9.10 41.34
N PRO A 247 -6.79 9.77 42.48
CA PRO A 247 -5.73 10.07 43.42
C PRO A 247 -5.07 8.72 43.75
N SER A 248 -3.77 8.61 43.54
CA SER A 248 -3.01 7.57 44.22
C SER A 248 -3.32 7.76 45.70
N PHE A 249 -4.14 6.86 46.24
CA PHE A 249 -4.34 6.76 47.68
C PHE A 249 -3.02 6.21 48.21
N ASP A 250 -2.02 7.08 48.36
CA ASP A 250 -0.79 6.76 49.05
C ASP A 250 -1.19 6.51 50.52
N PRO A 251 -1.07 5.28 51.04
CA PRO A 251 -1.46 4.97 52.43
C PRO A 251 -0.57 5.67 53.46
N TRP A 252 0.46 6.39 53.01
CA TRP A 252 1.56 6.90 53.83
C TRP A 252 1.44 8.39 54.18
N THR A 253 0.50 9.14 53.60
CA THR A 253 0.35 10.57 53.88
C THR A 253 -0.45 10.89 55.15
N HIS A 254 -1.14 9.90 55.75
CA HIS A 254 -1.86 10.07 57.01
C HIS A 254 -1.05 9.76 58.28
N GLN A 255 0.19 9.26 58.17
CA GLN A 255 1.03 8.96 59.35
C GLN A 255 1.95 10.09 59.81
N LEU A 256 2.09 11.18 59.06
CA LEU A 256 3.08 12.23 59.36
C LEU A 256 2.51 13.50 60.03
N ILE A 257 1.24 13.50 60.48
CA ILE A 257 0.62 14.68 61.13
C ILE A 257 0.26 14.42 62.61
N HIS A 258 0.71 13.32 63.21
CA HIS A 258 0.37 12.99 64.61
C HIS A 258 1.56 12.83 65.57
N GLU A 259 2.79 13.18 65.16
CA GLU A 259 4.00 12.93 65.96
C GLU A 259 4.76 14.19 66.41
N ASP A 260 4.12 15.38 66.37
CA ASP A 260 4.71 16.66 66.80
C ASP A 260 3.91 17.40 67.89
N ASP A 261 3.01 16.72 68.62
CA ASP A 261 2.32 17.26 69.81
C ASP A 261 2.42 16.30 71.01
N SER A 262 3.60 16.20 71.63
CA SER A 262 3.78 15.82 73.05
C SER A 262 5.17 16.16 73.58
#